data_AF-A0A3D0N7H7-F1
#
_entry.id   AF-A0A3D0N7H7-F1
#
_cell.length_a   1.000
_cell.length_b   1.000
_cell.length_c   1.000
_cell.angle_alpha   90.00
_cell.angle_beta   90.00
_cell.angle_gamma   90.00
#
_symmetry.space_group_name_H-M   'P 1'
#
loop_
_entity.id
_entity.type
_entity.pdbx_description
1 polymer ?
#
loop_
_entity_poly.entity_id
_entity_poly.type
_entity_poly.pdbx_seq_one_letter_code
_entity_poly.pdbx_strand_id
1 'polypeptide(L)' 'MNLRAILTREGDAMFQRGIISDQQIQPLANATIEVLETVGALCQNEELMRGLEAMGARVDYSAERVYYPRELTERFVE' A
#
# COMPACT_ATOMS: atom_id res chain seq x y z
N MET A 1 -13.00 -47.39 -22.21
CA MET A 1 -12.53 -46.70 -20.99
C MET A 1 -11.61 -45.57 -21.45
N ASN A 2 -12.06 -44.32 -21.37
CA ASN A 2 -11.42 -43.18 -22.02
C ASN A 2 -10.59 -42.40 -20.98
N LEU A 3 -9.27 -42.32 -21.18
CA LEU A 3 -8.28 -41.75 -20.24
C LEU A 3 -8.32 -40.22 -20.12
N ARG A 4 -9.30 -39.53 -20.72
CA ARG A 4 -9.46 -38.07 -20.65
C ARG A 4 -10.28 -37.57 -19.45
N ALA A 5 -10.68 -38.44 -18.52
CA ALA A 5 -11.51 -38.07 -17.37
C ALA A 5 -10.76 -37.98 -16.02
N ILE A 6 -9.42 -38.16 -15.98
CA ILE A 6 -8.65 -38.26 -14.73
C ILE A 6 -7.80 -37.01 -14.43
N LEU A 7 -7.82 -35.96 -15.27
CA LEU A 7 -7.01 -34.76 -15.06
C LEU A 7 -7.83 -33.48 -14.88
N THR A 8 -8.92 -33.52 -14.12
CA THR A 8 -9.69 -32.28 -13.85
C THR A 8 -10.25 -32.11 -12.44
N ARG A 9 -9.91 -32.95 -11.46
CA ARG A 9 -10.30 -32.70 -10.05
C ARG A 9 -9.21 -33.19 -9.11
N GLU A 10 -8.96 -32.41 -8.06
CA GLU A 10 -8.20 -32.74 -6.83
C GLU A 10 -6.76 -32.22 -6.65
N GLY A 11 -6.32 -31.20 -7.39
CA GLY A 11 -4.99 -30.59 -7.19
C GLY A 11 -4.91 -29.08 -6.95
N ASP A 12 -5.99 -28.32 -7.19
CA ASP A 12 -5.91 -26.85 -7.34
C ASP A 12 -6.75 -26.09 -6.30
N ALA A 13 -7.03 -26.72 -5.15
CA ALA A 13 -7.34 -25.97 -3.94
C ALA A 13 -6.03 -25.44 -3.36
N MET A 14 -5.51 -24.43 -4.06
CA MET A 14 -4.43 -23.53 -3.70
C MET A 14 -4.57 -23.16 -2.22
N PHE A 15 -3.73 -23.73 -1.35
CA PHE A 15 -3.69 -23.34 0.05
C PHE A 15 -3.31 -21.86 0.12
N GLN A 16 -4.30 -20.99 0.33
CA GLN A 16 -4.09 -19.58 0.53
C GLN A 16 -3.35 -19.40 1.87
N ARG A 17 -2.04 -19.11 1.80
CA ARG A 17 -1.17 -19.01 2.99
C ARG A 17 -1.44 -17.78 3.87
N GLY A 18 -2.37 -16.91 3.47
CA GLY A 18 -2.70 -15.67 4.17
C GLY A 18 -4.17 -15.29 4.03
N ILE A 19 -4.63 -14.43 4.94
CA ILE A 19 -6.02 -13.92 4.98
C ILE A 19 -6.33 -13.03 3.75
N ILE A 20 -5.29 -12.43 3.17
CA ILE A 20 -5.37 -11.53 2.01
C ILE A 20 -4.87 -12.28 0.78
N SER A 21 -5.65 -12.30 -0.29
CA SER A 21 -5.25 -12.82 -1.61
C SER A 21 -4.43 -11.79 -2.38
N ASP A 22 -3.64 -12.25 -3.36
CA ASP A 22 -2.84 -11.36 -4.22
C ASP A 22 -3.69 -10.30 -4.93
N GLN A 23 -4.91 -10.66 -5.32
CA GLN A 23 -5.89 -9.75 -5.95
C GLN A 23 -6.35 -8.64 -4.99
N GLN A 24 -6.30 -8.86 -3.68
CA GLN A 24 -6.68 -7.91 -2.64
C GLN A 24 -5.52 -7.01 -2.18
N ILE A 25 -4.28 -7.35 -2.53
CA ILE A 25 -3.10 -6.54 -2.17
C ILE A 25 -3.15 -5.17 -2.86
N GLN A 26 -3.39 -5.13 -4.17
CA GLN A 26 -3.37 -3.87 -4.93
C GLN A 26 -4.42 -2.86 -4.43
N PRO A 27 -5.70 -3.24 -4.19
CA PRO A 27 -6.67 -2.33 -3.58
C PRO A 27 -6.23 -1.79 -2.21
N LEU A 28 -5.60 -2.62 -1.37
CA LEU A 28 -5.13 -2.20 -0.05
C LEU A 28 -3.97 -1.21 -0.15
N ALA A 29 -3.01 -1.46 -1.05
CA ALA A 29 -1.92 -0.54 -1.32
C ALA A 29 -2.45 0.82 -1.82
N ASN A 30 -3.38 0.80 -2.78
CA ASN A 30 -3.99 2.01 -3.33
C ASN A 30 -4.70 2.84 -2.25
N ALA A 31 -5.49 2.18 -1.39
CA ALA A 31 -6.18 2.83 -0.28
C ALA A 31 -5.20 3.40 0.76
N THR A 32 -4.09 2.71 1.00
CA THR A 32 -3.05 3.19 1.93
C THR A 32 -2.39 4.47 1.41
N ILE A 33 -2.05 4.50 0.12
CA ILE A 33 -1.49 5.70 -0.53
C ILE A 33 -2.51 6.85 -0.48
N GLU A 34 -3.79 6.57 -0.77
CA GLU A 34 -4.84 7.58 -0.70
C GLU A 34 -5.00 8.19 0.70
N VAL A 35 -4.92 7.39 1.76
CA VAL A 35 -4.93 7.90 3.14
C VAL A 35 -3.72 8.79 3.43
N LEU A 36 -2.52 8.38 3.01
CA LEU A 36 -1.31 9.18 3.22
C LEU A 36 -1.34 10.51 2.45
N GLU A 37 -1.98 10.53 1.29
CA GLU A 37 -2.14 11.73 0.46
C GLU A 37 -3.21 12.69 0.98
N THR A 38 -4.37 12.16 1.37
CA THR A 38 -5.56 12.96 1.72
C THR A 38 -5.65 13.29 3.20
N VAL A 39 -5.34 12.33 4.07
CA VAL A 39 -5.41 12.47 5.53
C VAL A 39 -4.05 12.86 6.11
N GLY A 40 -2.97 12.31 5.56
CA GLY A 40 -1.61 12.50 6.07
C GLY A 40 -1.36 11.80 7.42
N ALA A 41 -0.20 12.07 8.00
CA ALA A 41 0.23 11.56 9.30
C ALA A 41 0.54 12.70 10.27
N LEU A 42 0.20 12.50 11.55
CA LEU A 42 0.66 13.36 12.64
C LEU A 42 2.17 13.19 12.80
N CYS A 43 2.91 14.29 12.83
CA CYS A 43 4.36 14.33 12.93
C CYS A 43 4.77 15.49 13.84
N GLN A 44 5.12 15.18 15.10
CA GLN A 44 5.49 16.17 16.12
C GLN A 44 7.01 16.30 16.25
N ASN A 45 7.68 16.40 15.10
CA ASN A 45 9.12 16.58 15.03
C ASN A 45 9.43 17.51 13.85
N GLU A 46 9.79 18.74 14.17
CA GLU A 46 10.00 19.80 13.18
C GLU A 46 11.17 19.50 12.22
N GLU A 47 12.22 18.82 12.70
CA GLU A 47 13.34 18.40 11.85
C GLU A 47 12.91 17.35 10.83
N LEU A 48 12.12 16.36 11.26
CA LEU A 48 11.55 15.35 10.37
C LEU A 48 10.59 15.99 9.37
N MET A 49 9.74 16.93 9.80
CA MET A 49 8.82 17.65 8.93
C MET A 49 9.56 18.43 7.83
N ARG A 50 10.62 19.16 8.19
CA ARG A 50 11.48 19.84 7.21
C ARG A 50 12.12 18.87 6.22
N GLY A 51 12.61 17.73 6.72
CA GLY A 51 13.18 16.68 5.86
C GLY A 51 12.16 16.14 4.86
N LEU A 52 10.94 15.86 5.32
CA LEU A 52 9.85 15.37 4.49
C LEU A 52 9.38 16.43 3.47
N GLU A 53 9.30 17.70 3.86
CA GLU A 53 9.01 18.81 2.95
C GLU A 53 10.06 18.92 1.84
N ALA A 54 11.34 18.82 2.19
CA ALA A 54 12.44 18.83 1.23
C ALA A 54 12.40 17.63 0.25
N MET A 55 11.79 16.51 0.65
CA MET A 55 11.55 15.35 -0.20
C MET A 55 10.30 15.48 -1.08
N GLY A 56 9.52 16.56 -0.93
CA GLY A 56 8.32 16.84 -1.70
C GLY A 56 7.00 16.50 -0.99
N ALA A 57 7.04 16.19 0.32
CA ALA A 57 5.81 16.10 1.10
C ALA A 57 5.18 17.48 1.29
N ARG A 58 3.85 17.55 1.41
CA ARG A 58 3.16 18.78 1.80
C ARG A 58 3.05 18.81 3.32
N VAL A 59 3.49 19.89 3.95
CA VAL A 59 3.55 19.99 5.41
C VAL A 59 2.63 21.09 5.92
N ASP A 60 1.84 20.77 6.94
CA ASP A 60 1.12 21.72 7.76
C ASP A 60 1.79 21.76 9.13
N TYR A 61 2.67 22.76 9.33
CA TYR A 61 3.39 22.96 10.58
C TYR A 61 2.46 23.33 11.75
N SER A 62 1.32 23.96 11.48
CA SER A 62 0.39 24.36 12.54
C SER A 62 -0.42 23.19 13.08
N ALA A 63 -0.80 22.26 12.21
CA ALA A 63 -1.52 21.05 12.56
C ALA A 63 -0.59 19.85 12.84
N GLU A 64 0.73 20.07 12.82
CA GLU A 64 1.76 19.04 12.98
C GLU A 64 1.53 17.84 12.05
N ARG A 65 1.19 18.10 10.78
CA ARG A 65 0.71 17.09 9.86
C ARG A 65 1.47 17.08 8.55
N VAL A 66 1.85 15.89 8.09
CA VAL A 66 2.54 15.67 6.82
C VAL A 66 1.63 14.88 5.88
N TYR A 67 1.46 15.37 4.67
CA TYR A 67 0.72 14.72 3.60
C TYR A 67 1.72 14.25 2.54
N TYR A 68 1.55 13.01 2.09
CA TYR A 68 2.50 12.36 1.18
C TYR A 68 1.83 12.27 -0.20
N PRO A 69 2.23 13.08 -1.19
CA PRO A 69 1.73 12.93 -2.55
C PRO A 69 1.94 11.50 -3.05
N ARG A 70 0.98 10.98 -3.82
CA ARG A 70 1.04 9.60 -4.34
C ARG A 70 2.40 9.23 -4.91
N GLU A 71 2.94 10.06 -5.79
CA GLU A 71 4.24 9.85 -6.46
C GLU A 71 5.40 9.73 -5.47
N LEU A 72 5.34 10.45 -4.34
CA LEU A 72 6.35 10.36 -3.29
C LEU A 72 6.30 9.01 -2.59
N THR A 73 5.11 8.52 -2.27
CA THR A 73 4.93 7.22 -1.62
C THR A 73 5.28 6.07 -2.56
N GLU A 74 4.86 6.14 -3.82
CA GLU A 74 5.16 5.13 -4.84
C GLU A 74 6.68 5.04 -5.08
N ARG A 75 7.38 6.17 -5.24
CA ARG A 75 8.84 6.20 -5.40
C ARG A 75 9.62 5.67 -4.18
N PHE A 76 9.03 5.69 -2.98
CA PHE A 76 9.68 5.19 -1.77
C PHE A 76 9.63 3.66 -1.65
N VAL A 77 8.61 3.02 -2.24
CA VAL A 77 8.41 1.57 -2.13
C VAL A 77 8.96 0.78 -3.32
N GLU A 78 9.39 1.48 -4.38
CA GLU A 78 10.20 0.94 -5.48
C GLU A 78 11.67 0.71 -5.07
#